data_AF-A0A960D1P4-F1
#
_entry.id   AF-A0A960D1P4-F1
#
_cell.length_a   1.000
_cell.length_b   1.000
_cell.length_c   1.000
_cell.angle_alpha   90.00
_cell.angle_beta   90.00
_cell.angle_gamma   90.00
#
_symmetry.space_group_name_H-M   'P 1'
#
loop_
_entity.id
_entity.type
_entity.pdbx_description
1 polymer ?
#
loop_
_entity_poly.entity_id
_entity_poly.type
_entity_poly.pdbx_seq_one_letter_code
_entity_poly.pdbx_strand_id
1 'polypeptide(L)' 'DEAAGTAEGKAYYCVTQATDVLPLQVIVTGHYHDSFRRIDGRWWFDTRTMFIDQVGDTSQHLKF' A
#
# COMPACT_ATOMS: atom_id res chain seq x y z
N ASP A 1 -5.81 8.86 -17.08
CA ASP A 1 -6.28 9.44 -18.34
C ASP A 1 -6.92 10.78 -18.05
N GLU A 2 -6.33 11.88 -18.52
CA GLU A 2 -6.82 13.22 -18.20
C GLU A 2 -8.17 13.53 -18.83
N ALA A 3 -8.47 12.94 -20.00
CA ALA A 3 -9.72 13.11 -20.71
C ALA A 3 -10.82 12.25 -20.09
N ALA A 4 -10.52 10.99 -19.73
CA ALA A 4 -11.48 10.11 -19.07
C ALA A 4 -11.72 10.45 -17.59
N GLY A 5 -10.79 11.16 -16.95
CA GLY A 5 -10.90 11.54 -15.53
C GLY A 5 -10.74 10.37 -14.56
N THR A 6 -10.31 9.20 -15.04
CA THR A 6 -10.02 8.00 -14.25
C THR A 6 -8.65 7.42 -14.60
N ALA A 7 -8.10 6.60 -13.71
CA ALA A 7 -6.90 5.79 -13.99
C ALA A 7 -6.87 4.55 -13.09
N GLU A 8 -6.07 3.56 -13.49
CA GLU A 8 -5.73 2.39 -12.68
C GLU A 8 -4.22 2.33 -12.46
N GLY A 9 -3.81 1.78 -11.33
CA GLY A 9 -2.40 1.61 -10.97
C GLY A 9 -2.12 0.31 -10.25
N LYS A 10 -0.94 -0.25 -10.50
CA LYS A 10 -0.40 -1.40 -9.76
C LYS A 10 0.97 -1.06 -9.22
N ALA A 11 1.21 -1.39 -7.96
CA ALA A 11 2.49 -1.17 -7.32
C ALA A 11 2.78 -2.29 -6.31
N TYR A 12 4.05 -2.69 -6.19
CA TYR A 12 4.49 -3.56 -5.12
C TYR A 12 4.89 -2.73 -3.91
N TYR A 13 4.68 -3.28 -2.72
CA TYR A 13 5.10 -2.67 -1.46
C TYR A 13 5.81 -3.66 -0.56
N CYS A 14 6.63 -3.11 0.33
CA CYS A 14 7.32 -3.82 1.38
C CYS A 14 7.22 -2.97 2.65
N VAL A 15 6.78 -3.58 3.75
CA VAL A 15 6.75 -2.96 5.07
C VAL A 15 7.98 -3.44 5.83
N THR A 16 8.83 -2.50 6.21
CA THR A 16 9.96 -2.75 7.10
C THR A 16 9.66 -2.24 8.49
N GLN A 17 10.15 -2.94 9.52
CA GLN A 17 9.98 -2.56 10.91
C GLN A 17 11.27 -2.83 11.70
N ALA A 18 11.60 -1.90 12.58
CA ALA A 18 12.58 -2.07 13.65
C ALA A 18 11.94 -1.61 14.97
N THR A 19 12.30 -2.25 16.09
CA THR A 19 11.90 -1.85 17.45
C THR A 19 13.10 -1.93 18.38
N ASP A 20 12.94 -1.57 19.66
CA ASP A 20 14.01 -1.73 20.65
C ASP A 20 14.38 -3.21 20.91
N VAL A 21 13.51 -4.15 20.53
CA VAL A 21 13.66 -5.59 20.81
C VAL A 21 13.95 -6.39 19.53
N LEU A 22 13.51 -5.92 18.36
CA LEU A 22 13.68 -6.61 17.08
C LEU A 22 14.52 -5.77 16.09
N PRO A 23 15.48 -6.37 15.38
CA PRO A 23 16.25 -5.66 14.35
C PRO A 23 15.34 -5.24 13.18
N LEU A 24 15.85 -4.33 12.34
CA LEU A 24 15.19 -3.95 11.10
C LEU A 24 14.97 -5.19 10.22
N GLN A 25 13.72 -5.47 9.89
CA GLN A 25 13.33 -6.60 9.06
C GLN A 25 12.11 -6.26 8.18
N VAL A 26 11.94 -7.01 7.09
CA VAL A 26 10.71 -7.00 6.31
C VAL A 26 9.65 -7.79 7.07
N ILE A 27 8.49 -7.20 7.30
CA ILE A 27 7.39 -7.82 8.03
C ILE A 27 6.16 -8.10 7.16
N VAL A 28 6.00 -7.40 6.03
CA VAL A 28 4.95 -7.65 5.03
C VAL A 28 5.50 -7.33 3.64
N THR A 29 5.20 -8.17 2.66
CA THR A 29 5.31 -7.82 1.24
C THR A 29 3.95 -7.96 0.59
N GLY A 30 3.71 -7.19 -0.46
CA GLY A 30 2.44 -7.24 -1.16
C GLY A 30 2.40 -6.35 -2.38
N HIS A 31 1.19 -6.17 -2.89
CA HIS A 31 0.91 -5.25 -3.98
C HIS A 31 -0.43 -4.54 -3.79
N TYR A 32 -0.56 -3.40 -4.47
CA TYR A 32 -1.78 -2.61 -4.55
C TYR A 32 -2.39 -2.71 -5.94
N HIS A 33 -3.72 -2.79 -5.96
CA HIS A 33 -4.51 -2.39 -7.12
C HIS A 33 -5.28 -1.12 -6.74
N ASP A 34 -4.95 -0.03 -7.42
CA ASP A 34 -5.48 1.29 -7.14
C ASP A 34 -6.36 1.76 -8.31
N SER A 35 -7.50 2.39 -7.98
CA SER A 35 -8.23 3.23 -8.92
C SER A 35 -8.10 4.69 -8.51
N PHE A 36 -8.08 5.57 -9.50
CA PHE A 36 -7.96 7.01 -9.32
C PHE A 36 -9.10 7.72 -10.03
N ARG A 37 -9.53 8.83 -9.45
CA ARG A 37 -10.48 9.75 -10.05
C ARG A 37 -9.98 11.18 -10.00
N ARG A 38 -10.32 11.95 -11.02
CA ARG A 38 -10.03 13.37 -11.09
C ARG A 38 -11.25 14.16 -10.63
N ILE A 39 -11.16 14.84 -9.49
CA ILE A 39 -12.20 15.72 -8.96
C ILE A 39 -11.66 17.14 -8.97
N ASP A 40 -12.42 18.07 -9.55
CA ASP A 40 -12.06 19.49 -9.66
C ASP A 40 -10.64 19.72 -10.18
N GLY A 41 -10.28 18.93 -11.21
CA GLY A 41 -8.98 19.01 -11.86
C GLY A 41 -7.82 18.33 -11.12
N ARG A 42 -8.04 17.75 -9.93
CA ARG A 42 -7.01 17.07 -9.13
C ARG A 42 -7.22 15.57 -9.03
N TRP A 43 -6.15 14.80 -9.02
CA TRP A 43 -6.19 13.35 -8.88
C TRP A 43 -6.29 12.92 -7.42
N TRP A 44 -7.16 11.95 -7.17
CA TRP A 44 -7.38 11.33 -5.87
C TRP A 44 -7.39 9.81 -6.03
N PHE A 45 -7.00 9.09 -4.98
CA PHE A 45 -7.37 7.70 -4.85
C PHE A 45 -8.90 7.61 -4.76
N ASP A 46 -9.47 6.76 -5.59
CA ASP A 46 -10.88 6.38 -5.50
C ASP A 46 -11.00 5.08 -4.70
N THR A 47 -10.21 4.07 -5.06
CA THR A 47 -10.04 2.85 -4.26
C THR A 47 -8.58 2.45 -4.19
N ARG A 48 -8.21 1.78 -3.08
CA ARG A 48 -6.95 1.07 -2.92
C ARG A 48 -7.25 -0.30 -2.34
N THR A 49 -7.00 -1.35 -3.11
CA THR A 49 -7.10 -2.73 -2.64
C THR A 49 -5.69 -3.23 -2.34
N MET A 50 -5.46 -3.62 -1.09
CA MET A 50 -4.18 -4.14 -0.63
C MET A 50 -4.19 -5.66 -0.66
N PHE A 51 -3.20 -6.23 -1.32
CA PHE A 51 -2.95 -7.67 -1.32
C PHE A 51 -1.71 -7.93 -0.46
N ILE A 52 -1.81 -8.93 0.41
CA ILE A 52 -0.70 -9.40 1.23
C ILE A 52 -0.18 -10.66 0.56
N ASP A 53 1.08 -10.62 0.13
CA ASP A 53 1.73 -11.75 -0.54
C ASP A 53 2.51 -12.60 0.48
N GLN A 54 3.26 -11.95 1.39
CA GLN A 54 4.03 -12.64 2.44
C GLN A 54 3.96 -11.86 3.76
N VAL A 55 3.99 -12.61 4.86
CA VAL A 55 3.98 -12.08 6.23
C VAL A 55 5.17 -12.64 7.00
N GLY A 56 5.99 -11.74 7.55
CA GLY A 56 7.10 -12.02 8.45
C GLY A 56 6.70 -11.93 9.93
N ASP A 57 7.65 -11.60 10.80
CA ASP A 57 7.35 -11.40 12.23
C ASP A 57 6.61 -10.08 12.46
N THR A 58 5.28 -10.19 12.64
CA THR A 58 4.39 -9.06 12.94
C THR A 58 4.02 -8.98 14.42
N SER A 59 4.74 -9.68 15.30
CA SER A 59 4.43 -9.76 16.74
C SER A 59 4.37 -8.39 17.41
N GLN A 60 5.22 -7.44 16.98
CA GLN A 60 5.30 -6.06 17.47
C GLN A 60 4.82 -5.01 16.46
N HIS A 61 4.16 -5.41 15.37
CA HIS A 61 3.57 -4.44 14.44
C HIS A 61 2.31 -3.82 15.05
N LEU A 62 1.97 -2.59 14.65
CA LEU A 62 0.74 -1.92 15.08
C LEU A 62 -0.44 -2.86 14.83
N LYS A 63 -1.06 -3.29 15.94
CA LYS A 63 -2.32 -4.00 15.90
C LYS A 63 -3.37 -2.95 16.20
N PHE A 64 -4.35 -2.86 15.31
CA PHE A 64 -5.58 -2.05 15.38
C PHE A 64 -5.41 -0.56 15.02
#